data_AF-A0A2M7H4U2-F1
#
_entry.id   AF-A0A2M7H4U2-F1
#
_cell.length_a   1.000
_cell.length_b   1.000
_cell.length_c   1.000
_cell.angle_alpha   90.00
_cell.angle_beta   90.00
_cell.angle_gamma   90.00
#
_symmetry.space_group_name_H-M   'P 1'
#
loop_
_entity.id
_entity.type
_entity.pdbx_description
1 polymer ?
#
loop_
_entity_poly.entity_id
_entity_poly.type
_entity_poly.pdbx_seq_one_letter_code
_entity_poly.pdbx_strand_id
1 'polypeptide(L)'
;MESQRNVTKIAGALSSFGLALCLIFVTSVATATSDDSEDLLSRDLSDKAYEFGVYLGNDPDMLYRLTVFEKVVIDTSEFSKDEISILRNSGTKVYAEISISTAQKGTSVHEKKKSARLKKVPQTLTNTYYMDPSKKNWRNFVVNTRVKSAEKKEVDGFYLTGADVYDSVGKKNKSDVAAGVFRTIIEIDKKYPKKKIIVEDPLGAFGDDVITREQILRHVDAISKTELNYKPNYSASDDGQDTYQQQTSKKRQSWVKKLKTYKRKGIKIYTIDFTQKKSNKEIAETRARKNGFTSFVGTRDLDNVLWYGGQTSSFVTRPFTEDSIWNTPIDDNPKIEEKSDLMIDTIEDGYSLGRLFLNVEQWTVPIYYADNSTPTYVVDCTSGCGPGFTGSLGYETAAMPIPDNAEPDDTSDGLMTVVNVETGYSYDYFQAEKKGKNWTTAGGFRFDLSDDGVQEISATSTGARGAGFPLMAGLVHRDEILQGHIPHALVMAVDYPKAGSFVWPASAEDGRSEENYAIPEGARIQLNPDLDVDSLGLNRTGTIIARALQEYGAFIGDNSDGLSIYVEGRYAKSPEWENDATGEESIISMEDINDIPLDQLRVLEMGELLTNPYLK
;
A
#
# COMPACT_ATOMS: atom_id res chain seq x y z
N MET A 1 40.48 -51.99 23.86
CA MET A 1 40.12 -50.57 24.04
C MET A 1 38.83 -50.33 23.24
N GLU A 2 37.78 -51.15 23.37
CA GLU A 2 36.76 -51.16 24.44
C GLU A 2 36.27 -49.74 24.73
N SER A 3 35.15 -49.24 24.16
CA SER A 3 33.76 -49.72 24.12
C SER A 3 33.10 -49.79 25.50
N GLN A 4 32.02 -49.02 25.65
CA GLN A 4 30.85 -49.24 26.52
C GLN A 4 31.10 -49.61 27.99
N ARG A 5 30.67 -48.72 28.90
CA ARG A 5 29.89 -49.01 30.13
C ARG A 5 29.85 -47.76 31.01
N ASN A 6 28.65 -47.24 31.26
CA ASN A 6 28.17 -46.95 32.61
C ASN A 6 26.68 -46.61 32.57
N VAL A 7 25.89 -47.67 32.66
CA VAL A 7 24.52 -47.64 33.15
C VAL A 7 24.58 -47.85 34.67
N THR A 8 23.79 -47.10 35.44
CA THR A 8 22.94 -47.54 36.58
C THR A 8 22.98 -46.63 37.82
N LYS A 9 21.84 -45.97 38.08
CA LYS A 9 21.14 -45.76 39.39
C LYS A 9 19.70 -45.31 39.01
N ILE A 10 18.66 -46.16 38.91
CA ILE A 10 17.82 -46.81 39.96
C ILE A 10 17.46 -45.84 41.09
N ALA A 11 16.21 -45.62 41.52
CA ALA A 11 14.83 -45.97 41.12
C ALA A 11 13.86 -45.27 42.10
N GLY A 12 12.56 -45.21 41.78
CA GLY A 12 11.46 -45.01 42.75
C GLY A 12 10.33 -44.13 42.19
N ALA A 13 9.43 -44.66 41.34
CA ALA A 13 8.19 -45.38 41.69
C ALA A 13 7.03 -44.41 42.07
N LEU A 14 5.77 -44.54 41.64
CA LEU A 14 5.03 -45.53 40.85
C LEU A 14 3.59 -44.96 40.65
N SER A 15 2.98 -45.17 39.47
CA SER A 15 1.56 -45.57 39.23
C SER A 15 0.42 -44.60 39.66
N SER A 16 -0.76 -44.47 39.01
CA SER A 16 -1.39 -45.19 37.89
C SER A 16 -2.84 -44.69 37.62
N PHE A 17 -3.40 -45.13 36.48
CA PHE A 17 -4.81 -45.19 36.05
C PHE A 17 -5.47 -43.89 35.52
N GLY A 18 -6.11 -43.86 34.34
CA GLY A 18 -6.60 -44.95 33.51
C GLY A 18 -6.98 -44.55 32.06
N LEU A 19 -7.05 -45.60 31.24
CA LEU A 19 -7.36 -45.67 29.82
C LEU A 19 -8.85 -45.49 29.47
N ALA A 20 -9.09 -45.19 28.18
CA ALA A 20 -10.17 -45.63 27.26
C ALA A 20 -10.91 -44.42 26.62
N LEU A 21 -11.18 -44.29 25.32
CA LEU A 21 -11.28 -45.17 24.14
C LEU A 21 -10.69 -44.41 22.91
N CYS A 22 -9.87 -44.96 22.00
CA CYS A 22 -10.18 -45.86 20.85
C CYS A 22 -11.28 -45.39 19.88
N LEU A 23 -10.91 -45.02 18.63
CA LEU A 23 -11.40 -45.56 17.35
C LEU A 23 -10.67 -44.86 16.16
N ILE A 24 -9.78 -45.53 15.40
CA ILE A 24 -9.96 -46.19 14.06
C ILE A 24 -9.90 -45.19 12.86
N PHE A 25 -9.23 -45.33 11.70
CA PHE A 25 -8.31 -46.25 10.96
C PHE A 25 -7.71 -45.41 9.77
N VAL A 26 -6.42 -45.46 9.41
CA VAL A 26 -5.74 -46.24 8.33
C VAL A 26 -5.75 -45.69 6.88
N THR A 27 -4.51 -45.42 6.41
CA THR A 27 -3.85 -45.39 5.07
C THR A 27 -4.62 -45.69 3.76
N SER A 28 -4.42 -44.91 2.67
CA SER A 28 -3.38 -45.07 1.61
C SER A 28 -3.73 -44.39 0.27
N VAL A 29 -2.80 -43.56 -0.23
CA VAL A 29 -2.40 -43.21 -1.63
C VAL A 29 -3.39 -43.39 -2.80
N ALA A 30 -3.67 -42.31 -3.54
CA ALA A 30 -4.01 -42.33 -4.98
C ALA A 30 -3.51 -41.06 -5.70
N THR A 31 -2.60 -41.28 -6.65
CA THR A 31 -2.23 -40.53 -7.87
C THR A 31 -2.80 -39.11 -8.10
N ALA A 32 -1.91 -38.11 -8.12
CA ALA A 32 -2.16 -36.79 -8.68
C ALA A 32 -2.22 -36.86 -10.21
N THR A 33 -3.35 -36.44 -10.79
CA THR A 33 -3.50 -36.14 -12.22
C THR A 33 -3.47 -34.63 -12.41
N SER A 34 -2.97 -34.20 -13.56
CA SER A 34 -2.63 -32.85 -14.01
C SER A 34 -3.78 -31.81 -14.03
N ASP A 35 -4.41 -31.52 -12.89
CA ASP A 35 -5.45 -30.48 -12.77
C ASP A 35 -5.18 -29.47 -11.63
N ASP A 36 -4.03 -29.57 -10.95
CA ASP A 36 -3.72 -28.78 -9.75
C ASP A 36 -3.15 -27.37 -10.04
N SER A 37 -3.06 -26.93 -11.30
CA SER A 37 -2.56 -25.58 -11.65
C SER A 37 -3.63 -24.48 -11.57
N GLU A 38 -4.90 -24.81 -11.38
CA GLU A 38 -5.96 -23.81 -11.16
C GLU A 38 -6.31 -23.57 -9.67
N ASP A 39 -5.85 -24.42 -8.75
CA ASP A 39 -6.26 -24.35 -7.33
C ASP A 39 -5.27 -23.59 -6.42
N LEU A 40 -4.03 -23.34 -6.89
CA LEU A 40 -3.00 -22.56 -6.16
C LEU A 40 -3.20 -21.04 -6.18
N LEU A 41 -4.23 -20.54 -6.89
CA LEU A 41 -4.68 -19.15 -6.85
C LEU A 41 -5.77 -18.90 -5.80
N SER A 42 -6.12 -19.90 -4.97
CA SER A 42 -7.23 -19.79 -4.03
C SER A 42 -6.80 -20.04 -2.57
N ARG A 43 -6.54 -18.91 -1.87
CA ARG A 43 -6.61 -18.62 -0.41
C ARG A 43 -5.24 -18.24 0.22
N ASP A 44 -5.11 -17.21 1.08
CA ASP A 44 -6.13 -16.42 1.80
C ASP A 44 -5.75 -14.93 2.05
N LEU A 45 -5.97 -14.06 1.05
CA LEU A 45 -6.19 -12.60 1.25
C LEU A 45 -7.57 -12.29 1.87
N SER A 46 -8.20 -13.27 2.55
CA SER A 46 -9.65 -13.27 2.83
C SER A 46 -10.09 -12.62 4.15
N ASP A 47 -9.16 -12.31 5.05
CA ASP A 47 -9.51 -11.61 6.30
C ASP A 47 -9.75 -10.12 6.02
N LYS A 48 -10.91 -9.84 5.44
CA LYS A 48 -11.43 -8.49 5.25
C LYS A 48 -11.63 -7.85 6.62
N ALA A 49 -10.69 -6.99 7.01
CA ALA A 49 -10.71 -6.26 8.27
C ALA A 49 -11.97 -5.39 8.42
N TYR A 50 -12.52 -4.92 7.30
CA TYR A 50 -13.68 -4.05 7.27
C TYR A 50 -14.73 -4.53 6.28
N GLU A 51 -16.00 -4.42 6.66
CA GLU A 51 -17.09 -4.95 5.83
C GLU A 51 -17.51 -3.99 4.69
N PHE A 52 -17.25 -2.69 4.85
CA PHE A 52 -17.71 -1.65 3.92
C PHE A 52 -16.81 -0.41 3.96
N GLY A 53 -16.41 0.08 2.79
CA GLY A 53 -15.64 1.30 2.59
C GLY A 53 -16.17 2.13 1.41
N VAL A 54 -15.81 3.41 1.39
CA VAL A 54 -16.12 4.33 0.28
C VAL A 54 -14.88 5.15 -0.04
N TYR A 55 -14.51 5.20 -1.32
CA TYR A 55 -13.37 5.95 -1.84
C TYR A 55 -13.72 6.57 -3.18
N LEU A 56 -13.79 7.90 -3.25
CA LEU A 56 -14.15 8.65 -4.47
C LEU A 56 -12.97 9.52 -4.98
N GLY A 57 -11.75 9.22 -4.53
CA GLY A 57 -10.53 9.83 -5.06
C GLY A 57 -10.02 9.12 -6.32
N ASN A 58 -8.85 9.55 -6.78
CA ASN A 58 -8.17 9.06 -7.98
C ASN A 58 -6.67 8.81 -7.75
N ASP A 59 -6.28 8.62 -6.49
CA ASP A 59 -4.91 8.33 -6.07
C ASP A 59 -4.62 6.83 -6.32
N PRO A 60 -3.66 6.49 -7.20
CA PRO A 60 -3.33 5.10 -7.52
C PRO A 60 -2.83 4.30 -6.30
N ASP A 61 -2.19 4.96 -5.33
CA ASP A 61 -1.64 4.31 -4.12
C ASP A 61 -2.75 3.77 -3.21
N MET A 62 -3.98 4.26 -3.41
CA MET A 62 -5.13 3.85 -2.63
C MET A 62 -5.66 2.48 -3.04
N LEU A 63 -5.38 1.98 -4.24
CA LEU A 63 -5.96 0.74 -4.78
C LEU A 63 -5.79 -0.44 -3.82
N TYR A 64 -4.59 -0.68 -3.32
CA TYR A 64 -4.31 -1.78 -2.40
C TYR A 64 -4.89 -1.55 -1.00
N ARG A 65 -4.95 -0.29 -0.53
CA ARG A 65 -5.65 0.06 0.72
C ARG A 65 -7.15 -0.25 0.66
N LEU A 66 -7.75 -0.37 -0.53
CA LEU A 66 -9.15 -0.78 -0.65
C LEU A 66 -9.36 -2.29 -0.49
N THR A 67 -8.31 -3.11 -0.57
CA THR A 67 -8.42 -4.58 -0.47
C THR A 67 -8.79 -5.07 0.93
N VAL A 68 -8.57 -4.25 1.96
CA VAL A 68 -8.97 -4.54 3.36
C VAL A 68 -10.49 -4.55 3.57
N PHE A 69 -11.24 -4.06 2.59
CA PHE A 69 -12.71 -4.02 2.63
C PHE A 69 -13.33 -5.24 1.93
N GLU A 70 -14.34 -5.85 2.55
CA GLU A 70 -15.19 -6.86 1.88
C GLU A 70 -15.97 -6.24 0.72
N LYS A 71 -16.37 -4.97 0.87
CA LYS A 71 -17.06 -4.18 -0.16
C LYS A 71 -16.51 -2.78 -0.17
N VAL A 72 -16.19 -2.27 -1.36
CA VAL A 72 -15.77 -0.88 -1.53
C VAL A 72 -16.63 -0.19 -2.59
N VAL A 73 -17.02 1.04 -2.31
CA VAL A 73 -17.67 1.93 -3.28
C VAL A 73 -16.62 2.83 -3.89
N ILE A 74 -16.52 2.87 -5.23
CA ILE A 74 -15.57 3.71 -5.96
C ILE A 74 -16.21 4.50 -7.10
N ASP A 75 -15.63 5.65 -7.45
CA ASP A 75 -15.90 6.27 -8.75
C ASP A 75 -15.15 5.48 -9.84
N THR A 76 -15.84 4.53 -10.44
CA THR A 76 -15.25 3.69 -11.49
C THR A 76 -14.78 4.47 -12.72
N SER A 77 -15.09 5.76 -12.89
CA SER A 77 -14.53 6.53 -14.00
C SER A 77 -13.04 6.84 -13.82
N GLU A 78 -12.55 6.85 -12.59
CA GLU A 78 -11.15 7.07 -12.21
C GLU A 78 -10.29 5.79 -12.26
N PHE A 79 -10.90 4.61 -12.43
CA PHE A 79 -10.21 3.32 -12.43
C PHE A 79 -10.37 2.56 -13.74
N SER A 80 -9.30 1.98 -14.25
CA SER A 80 -9.31 1.04 -15.38
C SER A 80 -10.05 -0.26 -15.05
N LYS A 81 -10.28 -1.10 -16.08
CA LYS A 81 -10.85 -2.43 -15.88
C LYS A 81 -9.87 -3.34 -15.12
N ASP A 82 -8.58 -3.20 -15.36
CA ASP A 82 -7.56 -4.06 -14.78
C ASP A 82 -7.37 -3.75 -13.30
N GLU A 83 -7.36 -2.48 -12.91
CA GLU A 83 -7.34 -2.07 -11.49
C GLU A 83 -8.58 -2.55 -10.72
N ILE A 84 -9.77 -2.49 -11.33
CA ILE A 84 -10.98 -3.07 -10.73
C ILE A 84 -10.85 -4.59 -10.62
N SER A 85 -10.19 -5.24 -11.58
CA SER A 85 -9.96 -6.68 -11.54
C SER A 85 -8.99 -7.07 -10.42
N ILE A 86 -7.96 -6.26 -10.15
CA ILE A 86 -7.04 -6.43 -9.00
C ILE A 86 -7.84 -6.42 -7.69
N LEU A 87 -8.70 -5.42 -7.47
CA LEU A 87 -9.56 -5.37 -6.27
C LEU A 87 -10.44 -6.62 -6.15
N ARG A 88 -11.08 -7.02 -7.25
CA ARG A 88 -11.99 -8.18 -7.26
C ARG A 88 -11.28 -9.49 -7.01
N ASN A 89 -10.08 -9.65 -7.59
CA ASN A 89 -9.24 -10.84 -7.40
C ASN A 89 -8.71 -10.93 -5.95
N SER A 90 -8.56 -9.81 -5.26
CA SER A 90 -8.28 -9.82 -3.80
C SER A 90 -9.47 -10.32 -2.95
N GLY A 91 -10.64 -10.58 -3.54
CA GLY A 91 -11.88 -10.90 -2.83
C GLY A 91 -12.70 -9.69 -2.39
N THR A 92 -12.28 -8.47 -2.75
CA THR A 92 -13.06 -7.23 -2.47
C THR A 92 -14.15 -7.06 -3.52
N LYS A 93 -15.40 -6.88 -3.06
CA LYS A 93 -16.53 -6.61 -3.95
C LYS A 93 -16.58 -5.13 -4.30
N VAL A 94 -16.50 -4.80 -5.58
CA VAL A 94 -16.45 -3.42 -6.07
C VAL A 94 -17.85 -2.94 -6.44
N TYR A 95 -18.26 -1.79 -5.89
CA TYR A 95 -19.52 -1.13 -6.18
C TYR A 95 -19.25 0.20 -6.88
N ALA A 96 -19.82 0.39 -8.07
CA ALA A 96 -19.68 1.66 -8.77
C ALA A 96 -20.59 2.74 -8.16
N GLU A 97 -20.01 3.88 -7.76
CA GLU A 97 -20.78 5.09 -7.48
C GLU A 97 -21.47 5.53 -8.78
N ILE A 98 -22.78 5.68 -8.71
CA ILE A 98 -23.58 6.20 -9.82
C ILE A 98 -24.62 7.16 -9.28
N SER A 99 -24.39 8.45 -9.53
CA SER A 99 -25.47 9.42 -9.32
C SER A 99 -26.63 9.20 -10.28
N ILE A 100 -27.83 9.03 -9.73
CA ILE A 100 -29.07 8.86 -10.50
C ILE A 100 -29.81 10.19 -10.72
N SER A 101 -29.34 11.28 -10.13
CA SER A 101 -30.06 12.56 -10.13
C SER A 101 -29.17 13.80 -10.15
N THR A 102 -27.87 13.67 -10.41
CA THR A 102 -26.98 14.83 -10.57
C THR A 102 -26.17 14.79 -11.87
N ALA A 103 -25.80 16.00 -12.33
CA ALA A 103 -24.85 16.20 -13.41
C ALA A 103 -24.02 17.47 -13.15
N GLN A 104 -22.71 17.37 -13.39
CA GLN A 104 -21.79 18.50 -13.31
C GLN A 104 -22.03 19.48 -14.47
N LYS A 105 -22.09 20.79 -14.18
CA LYS A 105 -22.26 21.83 -15.20
C LYS A 105 -21.08 21.84 -16.16
N GLY A 106 -21.34 22.08 -17.45
CA GLY A 106 -20.31 22.12 -18.50
C GLY A 106 -20.03 20.76 -19.13
N THR A 107 -20.45 19.66 -18.51
CA THR A 107 -20.38 18.34 -19.15
C THR A 107 -21.34 18.24 -20.33
N SER A 108 -20.97 17.43 -21.33
CA SER A 108 -21.83 17.17 -22.50
C SER A 108 -23.22 16.64 -22.11
N VAL A 109 -23.28 15.91 -20.99
CA VAL A 109 -24.52 15.40 -20.39
C VAL A 109 -25.40 16.54 -19.90
N HIS A 110 -24.85 17.46 -19.10
CA HIS A 110 -25.57 18.63 -18.61
C HIS A 110 -26.13 19.47 -19.77
N GLU A 111 -25.33 19.69 -20.82
CA GLU A 111 -25.76 20.49 -21.97
C GLU A 111 -26.80 19.81 -22.86
N LYS A 112 -26.66 18.50 -23.12
CA LYS A 112 -27.60 17.74 -23.97
C LYS A 112 -28.91 17.38 -23.26
N LYS A 113 -28.98 17.47 -21.93
CA LYS A 113 -30.14 17.05 -21.11
C LYS A 113 -30.83 18.21 -20.39
N LYS A 114 -30.79 19.42 -20.96
CA LYS A 114 -31.44 20.64 -20.41
C LYS A 114 -32.89 20.44 -19.95
N SER A 115 -33.68 19.62 -20.66
CA SER A 115 -35.08 19.35 -20.33
C SER A 115 -35.31 18.60 -19.01
N ALA A 116 -34.27 17.97 -18.46
CA ALA A 116 -34.32 17.25 -17.19
C ALA A 116 -33.68 18.04 -16.04
N ARG A 117 -33.18 19.26 -16.29
CA ARG A 117 -32.52 20.05 -15.25
C ARG A 117 -33.55 20.61 -14.27
N LEU A 118 -33.30 20.42 -12.97
CA LEU A 118 -34.13 20.98 -11.90
C LEU A 118 -33.54 22.30 -11.39
N LYS A 119 -32.53 22.24 -10.52
CA LYS A 119 -31.89 23.40 -9.91
C LYS A 119 -30.44 23.09 -9.55
N LYS A 120 -29.64 24.13 -9.28
CA LYS A 120 -28.27 23.98 -8.79
C LYS A 120 -28.27 23.40 -7.38
N VAL A 121 -27.30 22.54 -7.06
CA VAL A 121 -27.11 22.00 -5.71
C VAL A 121 -26.65 23.15 -4.77
N PRO A 122 -27.30 23.35 -3.60
CA PRO A 122 -26.88 24.36 -2.63
C PRO A 122 -25.63 23.89 -1.86
N GLN A 123 -24.56 24.69 -1.93
CA GLN A 123 -23.27 24.55 -1.20
C GLN A 123 -22.32 23.45 -1.72
N THR A 124 -21.03 23.86 -1.84
CA THR A 124 -19.77 23.19 -2.29
C THR A 124 -19.42 23.03 -3.78
N LEU A 125 -18.10 22.86 -3.99
CA LEU A 125 -17.19 23.26 -5.06
C LEU A 125 -17.43 22.69 -6.48
N THR A 126 -18.45 21.87 -6.70
CA THR A 126 -18.52 21.02 -7.90
C THR A 126 -19.39 21.54 -9.04
N ASN A 127 -19.97 22.74 -8.94
CA ASN A 127 -20.77 23.33 -10.03
C ASN A 127 -21.88 22.37 -10.53
N THR A 128 -22.54 21.64 -9.62
CA THR A 128 -23.45 20.52 -9.93
C THR A 128 -24.93 20.93 -9.98
N TYR A 129 -25.71 20.26 -10.83
CA TYR A 129 -27.16 20.41 -10.94
C TYR A 129 -27.91 19.13 -10.57
N TYR A 130 -29.04 19.30 -9.87
CA TYR A 130 -30.05 18.27 -9.75
C TYR A 130 -30.76 18.06 -11.09
N MET A 131 -31.00 16.80 -11.41
CA MET A 131 -31.61 16.29 -12.63
C MET A 131 -32.85 15.48 -12.25
N ASP A 132 -33.90 15.55 -13.08
CA ASP A 132 -35.23 15.02 -12.83
C ASP A 132 -35.37 13.55 -13.29
N PRO A 133 -35.39 12.56 -12.39
CA PRO A 133 -35.54 11.15 -12.74
C PRO A 133 -36.95 10.79 -13.24
N SER A 134 -37.93 11.69 -13.13
CA SER A 134 -39.24 11.49 -13.76
C SER A 134 -39.14 11.54 -15.29
N LYS A 135 -38.11 12.21 -15.85
CA LYS A 135 -37.92 12.32 -17.29
C LYS A 135 -37.28 11.05 -17.86
N LYS A 136 -37.97 10.45 -18.84
CA LYS A 136 -37.53 9.21 -19.52
C LYS A 136 -36.15 9.36 -20.18
N ASN A 137 -35.86 10.52 -20.77
CA ASN A 137 -34.57 10.77 -21.43
C ASN A 137 -33.39 10.85 -20.45
N TRP A 138 -33.63 11.17 -19.18
CA TRP A 138 -32.65 11.13 -18.10
C TRP A 138 -32.47 9.71 -17.57
N ARG A 139 -33.56 9.01 -17.24
CA ARG A 139 -33.46 7.59 -16.82
C ARG A 139 -32.75 6.72 -17.84
N ASN A 140 -33.10 6.88 -19.13
CA ASN A 140 -32.43 6.17 -20.21
C ASN A 140 -30.92 6.43 -20.25
N PHE A 141 -30.48 7.65 -19.91
CA PHE A 141 -29.07 7.99 -19.85
C PHE A 141 -28.39 7.31 -18.64
N VAL A 142 -29.00 7.37 -17.46
CA VAL A 142 -28.48 6.67 -16.27
C VAL A 142 -28.34 5.16 -16.54
N VAL A 143 -29.43 4.50 -16.96
CA VAL A 143 -29.49 3.03 -17.13
C VAL A 143 -28.66 2.52 -18.32
N ASN A 144 -28.68 3.22 -19.45
CA ASN A 144 -28.06 2.74 -20.69
C ASN A 144 -26.69 3.34 -20.98
N THR A 145 -26.25 4.34 -20.20
CA THR A 145 -24.91 4.95 -20.34
C THR A 145 -24.10 4.76 -19.07
N ARG A 146 -24.48 5.38 -17.94
CA ARG A 146 -23.68 5.33 -16.70
C ARG A 146 -23.54 3.91 -16.16
N VAL A 147 -24.67 3.24 -15.90
CA VAL A 147 -24.69 1.87 -15.36
C VAL A 147 -24.07 0.88 -16.35
N LYS A 148 -24.34 1.06 -17.66
CA LYS A 148 -23.71 0.22 -18.71
C LYS A 148 -22.19 0.38 -18.75
N SER A 149 -21.67 1.59 -18.51
CA SER A 149 -20.23 1.86 -18.50
C SER A 149 -19.56 1.21 -17.31
N ALA A 150 -20.14 1.34 -16.11
CA ALA A 150 -19.66 0.66 -14.91
C ALA A 150 -19.67 -0.87 -15.08
N GLU A 151 -20.75 -1.43 -15.64
CA GLU A 151 -20.87 -2.87 -15.87
C GLU A 151 -19.80 -3.43 -16.82
N LYS A 152 -19.34 -2.65 -17.82
CA LYS A 152 -18.25 -3.07 -18.70
C LYS A 152 -16.91 -3.26 -17.96
N LYS A 153 -16.76 -2.64 -16.79
CA LYS A 153 -15.62 -2.83 -15.90
C LYS A 153 -15.84 -3.97 -14.89
N GLU A 154 -16.92 -4.74 -15.07
CA GLU A 154 -17.21 -5.97 -14.35
C GLU A 154 -17.42 -5.83 -12.83
N VAL A 155 -17.78 -4.64 -12.35
CA VAL A 155 -18.12 -4.40 -10.93
C VAL A 155 -19.16 -5.37 -10.36
N ASP A 156 -19.13 -5.62 -9.06
CA ASP A 156 -20.04 -6.56 -8.38
C ASP A 156 -21.42 -5.94 -8.08
N GLY A 157 -21.49 -4.60 -8.04
CA GLY A 157 -22.74 -3.90 -7.78
C GLY A 157 -22.71 -2.40 -8.09
N PHE A 158 -23.80 -1.73 -7.74
CA PHE A 158 -24.01 -0.31 -7.95
C PHE A 158 -24.38 0.37 -6.63
N TYR A 159 -23.70 1.47 -6.32
CA TYR A 159 -24.01 2.38 -5.22
C TYR A 159 -24.69 3.63 -5.79
N LEU A 160 -26.00 3.76 -5.58
CA LEU A 160 -26.83 4.78 -6.22
C LEU A 160 -26.98 6.01 -5.31
N THR A 161 -26.45 7.15 -5.74
CA THR A 161 -26.51 8.42 -4.99
C THR A 161 -27.58 9.38 -5.55
N GLY A 162 -28.00 10.33 -4.71
CA GLY A 162 -29.00 11.34 -5.06
C GLY A 162 -30.43 10.80 -5.14
N ALA A 163 -30.71 9.70 -4.44
CA ALA A 163 -32.07 9.17 -4.34
C ALA A 163 -33.03 10.11 -3.59
N ASP A 164 -32.52 11.04 -2.79
CA ASP A 164 -33.24 12.08 -2.05
C ASP A 164 -33.57 13.34 -2.86
N VAL A 165 -33.26 13.40 -4.16
CA VAL A 165 -33.49 14.59 -5.01
C VAL A 165 -34.92 15.14 -4.96
N TYR A 166 -35.91 14.31 -4.63
CA TYR A 166 -37.30 14.74 -4.46
C TYR A 166 -37.48 15.73 -3.28
N ASP A 167 -36.57 15.77 -2.30
CA ASP A 167 -36.58 16.78 -1.22
C ASP A 167 -36.08 18.13 -1.69
N SER A 168 -35.38 18.14 -2.81
CA SER A 168 -34.90 19.33 -3.48
C SER A 168 -35.94 19.97 -4.41
N VAL A 169 -37.13 19.38 -4.60
CA VAL A 169 -38.21 19.96 -5.41
C VAL A 169 -39.42 20.41 -4.58
N GLY A 170 -40.24 21.30 -5.16
CA GLY A 170 -41.48 21.74 -4.52
C GLY A 170 -42.50 20.60 -4.38
N LYS A 171 -43.40 20.70 -3.39
CA LYS A 171 -44.42 19.68 -3.04
C LYS A 171 -45.17 19.11 -4.26
N LYS A 172 -45.50 19.95 -5.25
CA LYS A 172 -46.23 19.56 -6.47
C LYS A 172 -45.50 18.51 -7.30
N ASN A 173 -44.16 18.55 -7.36
CA ASN A 173 -43.36 17.67 -8.22
C ASN A 173 -42.75 16.49 -7.43
N LYS A 174 -42.86 16.51 -6.10
CA LYS A 174 -42.19 15.57 -5.21
C LYS A 174 -42.52 14.11 -5.53
N SER A 175 -43.81 13.80 -5.72
CA SER A 175 -44.27 12.44 -6.02
C SER A 175 -43.77 11.94 -7.38
N ASP A 176 -43.75 12.80 -8.40
CA ASP A 176 -43.29 12.41 -9.75
C ASP A 176 -41.77 12.14 -9.77
N VAL A 177 -41.00 12.98 -9.08
CA VAL A 177 -39.56 12.83 -8.94
C VAL A 177 -39.23 11.56 -8.15
N ALA A 178 -39.94 11.31 -7.03
CA ALA A 178 -39.79 10.08 -6.25
C ALA A 178 -40.14 8.83 -7.08
N ALA A 179 -41.25 8.86 -7.83
CA ALA A 179 -41.60 7.77 -8.75
C ALA A 179 -40.54 7.57 -9.85
N GLY A 180 -39.91 8.65 -10.30
CA GLY A 180 -38.77 8.61 -11.21
C GLY A 180 -37.56 7.88 -10.64
N VAL A 181 -37.19 8.17 -9.39
CA VAL A 181 -36.12 7.47 -8.65
C VAL A 181 -36.45 5.98 -8.56
N PHE A 182 -37.66 5.62 -8.16
CA PHE A 182 -38.09 4.22 -8.03
C PHE A 182 -38.06 3.46 -9.35
N ARG A 183 -38.58 4.07 -10.42
CA ARG A 183 -38.48 3.48 -11.76
C ARG A 183 -37.04 3.27 -12.18
N THR A 184 -36.14 4.20 -11.87
CA THR A 184 -34.72 4.08 -12.21
C THR A 184 -34.10 2.86 -11.51
N ILE A 185 -34.33 2.70 -10.21
CA ILE A 185 -33.82 1.56 -9.43
C ILE A 185 -34.37 0.23 -9.96
N ILE A 186 -35.67 0.16 -10.22
CA ILE A 186 -36.33 -1.04 -10.78
C ILE A 186 -35.81 -1.36 -12.19
N GLU A 187 -35.60 -0.34 -13.03
CA GLU A 187 -35.05 -0.50 -14.38
C GLU A 187 -33.60 -1.03 -14.33
N ILE A 188 -32.79 -0.60 -13.36
CA ILE A 188 -31.42 -1.10 -13.13
C ILE A 188 -31.45 -2.56 -12.69
N ASP A 189 -32.20 -2.87 -11.62
CA ASP A 189 -32.29 -4.23 -11.06
C ASP A 189 -32.77 -5.25 -12.10
N LYS A 190 -33.84 -4.92 -12.84
CA LYS A 190 -34.35 -5.80 -13.90
C LYS A 190 -33.36 -6.02 -15.03
N LYS A 191 -32.53 -5.03 -15.34
CA LYS A 191 -31.57 -5.10 -16.44
C LYS A 191 -30.29 -5.82 -16.03
N TYR A 192 -29.90 -5.73 -14.76
CA TYR A 192 -28.69 -6.34 -14.21
C TYR A 192 -29.02 -7.19 -12.97
N PRO A 193 -29.81 -8.28 -13.10
CA PRO A 193 -30.39 -9.01 -11.97
C PRO A 193 -29.37 -9.78 -11.10
N LYS A 194 -28.11 -9.88 -11.56
CA LYS A 194 -27.00 -10.47 -10.79
C LYS A 194 -26.24 -9.44 -9.94
N LYS A 195 -26.44 -8.15 -10.20
CA LYS A 195 -25.68 -7.06 -9.56
C LYS A 195 -26.41 -6.60 -8.31
N LYS A 196 -25.63 -6.31 -7.28
CA LYS A 196 -26.15 -5.85 -5.99
C LYS A 196 -26.37 -4.34 -6.01
N ILE A 197 -27.45 -3.88 -5.38
CA ILE A 197 -27.80 -2.45 -5.35
C ILE A 197 -27.78 -1.93 -3.92
N ILE A 198 -26.94 -0.93 -3.69
CA ILE A 198 -26.92 -0.12 -2.47
C ILE A 198 -27.49 1.25 -2.82
N VAL A 199 -28.44 1.76 -2.03
CA VAL A 199 -29.02 3.09 -2.27
C VAL A 199 -28.67 4.02 -1.12
N GLU A 200 -28.06 5.15 -1.45
CA GLU A 200 -27.75 6.21 -0.50
C GLU A 200 -28.95 7.10 -0.23
N ASP A 201 -29.19 7.36 1.06
CA ASP A 201 -30.12 8.38 1.52
C ASP A 201 -31.52 8.35 0.89
N PRO A 202 -32.18 7.20 0.70
CA PRO A 202 -33.42 7.15 -0.09
C PRO A 202 -34.63 7.83 0.60
N LEU A 203 -34.45 8.57 1.71
CA LEU A 203 -35.37 8.55 2.84
C LEU A 203 -35.95 9.85 3.38
N GLY A 204 -35.64 11.02 2.84
CA GLY A 204 -36.38 12.21 3.26
C GLY A 204 -37.88 12.19 2.86
N ALA A 205 -38.34 11.28 1.98
CA ALA A 205 -39.75 11.12 1.63
C ALA A 205 -40.19 9.72 1.16
N PHE A 206 -39.88 8.65 1.91
CA PHE A 206 -40.84 7.54 2.00
C PHE A 206 -42.09 7.96 2.78
N GLY A 207 -42.65 9.14 2.46
CA GLY A 207 -43.64 9.82 3.27
C GLY A 207 -44.83 8.92 3.47
N ASP A 208 -44.95 8.32 4.65
CA ASP A 208 -46.03 7.49 5.22
C ASP A 208 -46.73 6.44 4.32
N ASP A 209 -46.43 6.34 3.04
CA ASP A 209 -46.99 5.39 2.08
C ASP A 209 -46.15 4.11 2.07
N VAL A 210 -46.58 3.20 2.95
CA VAL A 210 -45.95 1.91 3.23
C VAL A 210 -45.85 1.03 1.98
N ILE A 211 -46.79 1.17 1.02
CA ILE A 211 -46.88 0.29 -0.15
C ILE A 211 -45.70 0.53 -1.09
N THR A 212 -45.45 1.79 -1.45
CA THR A 212 -44.36 2.16 -2.35
C THR A 212 -42.99 1.84 -1.73
N ARG A 213 -42.90 1.93 -0.40
CA ARG A 213 -41.71 1.56 0.38
C ARG A 213 -41.40 0.07 0.32
N GLU A 214 -42.39 -0.81 0.39
CA GLU A 214 -42.14 -2.25 0.32
C GLU A 214 -41.78 -2.73 -1.08
N GLN A 215 -42.29 -2.04 -2.11
CA GLN A 215 -41.99 -2.39 -3.49
C GLN A 215 -40.53 -2.16 -3.83
N ILE A 216 -39.97 -1.00 -3.46
CA ILE A 216 -38.57 -0.70 -3.77
C ILE A 216 -37.59 -1.58 -3.00
N LEU A 217 -37.92 -1.98 -1.76
CA LEU A 217 -37.04 -2.83 -0.95
C LEU A 217 -36.81 -4.22 -1.54
N ARG A 218 -37.64 -4.66 -2.49
CA ARG A 218 -37.40 -5.91 -3.24
C ARG A 218 -36.31 -5.77 -4.31
N HIS A 219 -35.88 -4.55 -4.61
CA HIS A 219 -34.93 -4.22 -5.67
C HIS A 219 -33.64 -3.59 -5.09
N VAL A 220 -33.42 -3.71 -3.77
CA VAL A 220 -32.30 -3.08 -3.07
C VAL A 220 -31.75 -4.07 -2.04
N ASP A 221 -30.45 -4.27 -2.04
CA ASP A 221 -29.77 -5.17 -1.11
C ASP A 221 -29.35 -4.46 0.18
N ALA A 222 -29.00 -3.17 0.09
CA ALA A 222 -28.60 -2.37 1.24
C ALA A 222 -28.97 -0.89 1.12
N ILE A 223 -29.04 -0.21 2.27
CA ILE A 223 -29.24 1.24 2.35
C ILE A 223 -28.05 1.86 3.07
N SER A 224 -27.51 2.94 2.51
CA SER A 224 -26.51 3.78 3.16
C SER A 224 -27.13 5.08 3.69
N LYS A 225 -26.71 5.53 4.88
CA LYS A 225 -27.05 6.84 5.42
C LYS A 225 -25.78 7.64 5.69
N THR A 226 -25.61 8.74 4.97
CA THR A 226 -24.53 9.70 5.23
C THR A 226 -24.83 10.55 6.47
N GLU A 227 -23.84 11.15 7.10
CA GLU A 227 -24.01 12.18 8.13
C GLU A 227 -24.95 11.78 9.30
N LEU A 228 -24.89 10.54 9.77
CA LEU A 228 -25.76 10.10 10.87
C LEU A 228 -25.35 10.73 12.22
N ASN A 229 -24.04 10.88 12.42
CA ASN A 229 -23.39 11.39 13.62
C ASN A 229 -22.60 12.66 13.34
N TYR A 230 -21.82 12.72 12.27
CA TYR A 230 -20.90 13.81 11.97
C TYR A 230 -20.98 14.18 10.49
N LYS A 231 -21.06 15.47 10.20
CA LYS A 231 -21.10 16.01 8.84
C LYS A 231 -19.98 17.04 8.61
N PRO A 232 -19.51 17.23 7.37
CA PRO A 232 -18.61 18.32 7.05
C PRO A 232 -19.28 19.69 7.24
N ASN A 233 -18.46 20.71 7.52
CA ASN A 233 -18.87 22.09 7.40
C ASN A 233 -18.70 22.58 5.97
N TYR A 234 -19.74 22.41 5.17
CA TYR A 234 -19.81 22.81 3.76
C TYR A 234 -19.63 24.33 3.49
N SER A 235 -19.49 25.16 4.54
CA SER A 235 -19.24 26.61 4.43
C SER A 235 -17.84 27.04 4.82
N ALA A 236 -16.97 26.13 5.27
CA ALA A 236 -15.57 26.43 5.52
C ALA A 236 -14.80 26.59 4.19
N SER A 237 -13.82 27.50 4.16
CA SER A 237 -12.85 27.64 3.07
C SER A 237 -11.98 26.39 2.96
N ASP A 238 -11.40 26.12 1.80
CA ASP A 238 -10.38 25.07 1.59
C ASP A 238 -9.01 25.46 2.20
N ASP A 239 -8.99 26.31 3.23
CA ASP A 239 -7.79 26.82 3.90
C ASP A 239 -7.16 25.80 4.87
N GLY A 240 -7.46 24.51 4.67
CA GLY A 240 -6.85 23.40 5.41
C GLY A 240 -7.43 23.16 6.81
N GLN A 241 -8.40 23.95 7.29
CA GLN A 241 -9.09 23.66 8.56
C GLN A 241 -10.45 23.02 8.33
N ASP A 242 -10.43 21.72 8.02
CA ASP A 242 -11.63 20.90 7.90
C ASP A 242 -12.41 20.85 9.22
N THR A 243 -13.49 21.63 9.30
CA THR A 243 -14.37 21.67 10.47
C THR A 243 -15.52 20.68 10.30
N TYR A 244 -15.72 19.78 11.27
CA TYR A 244 -16.79 18.78 11.28
C TYR A 244 -17.83 19.11 12.36
N GLN A 245 -19.11 18.93 12.04
CA GLN A 245 -20.23 19.22 12.95
C GLN A 245 -20.94 17.94 13.41
N GLN A 246 -21.15 17.83 14.72
CA GLN A 246 -21.94 16.73 15.28
C GLN A 246 -23.44 16.96 15.07
N GLN A 247 -24.15 15.92 14.63
CA GLN A 247 -25.61 15.94 14.49
C GLN A 247 -26.30 15.94 15.86
N THR A 248 -27.44 16.63 15.95
CA THR A 248 -28.24 16.65 17.18
C THR A 248 -28.78 15.25 17.52
N SER A 249 -28.86 14.95 18.82
CA SER A 249 -29.42 13.67 19.29
C SER A 249 -30.83 13.40 18.78
N LYS A 250 -31.67 14.44 18.65
CA LYS A 250 -33.04 14.32 18.12
C LYS A 250 -33.05 13.86 16.66
N LYS A 251 -32.23 14.47 15.80
CA LYS A 251 -32.15 14.12 14.37
C LYS A 251 -31.57 12.71 14.20
N ARG A 252 -30.50 12.38 14.92
CA ARG A 252 -29.89 11.05 14.92
C ARG A 252 -30.86 9.95 15.35
N GLN A 253 -31.57 10.13 16.48
CA GLN A 253 -32.52 9.13 16.96
C GLN A 253 -33.70 8.92 16.00
N SER A 254 -34.17 9.98 15.34
CA SER A 254 -35.20 9.87 14.30
C SER A 254 -34.73 8.98 13.14
N TRP A 255 -33.50 9.19 12.66
CA TRP A 255 -32.90 8.38 11.61
C TRP A 255 -32.65 6.94 12.03
N VAL A 256 -32.08 6.70 13.21
CA VAL A 256 -31.87 5.34 13.74
C VAL A 256 -33.19 4.58 13.82
N LYS A 257 -34.28 5.22 14.26
CA LYS A 257 -35.62 4.60 14.28
C LYS A 257 -36.05 4.18 12.87
N LYS A 258 -35.87 5.02 11.86
CA LYS A 258 -36.18 4.70 10.45
C LYS A 258 -35.31 3.56 9.92
N LEU A 259 -34.00 3.61 10.11
CA LEU A 259 -33.06 2.58 9.63
C LEU A 259 -33.34 1.21 10.26
N LYS A 260 -33.70 1.15 11.54
CA LYS A 260 -34.13 -0.10 12.20
C LYS A 260 -35.37 -0.74 11.57
N THR A 261 -36.27 0.05 10.98
CA THR A 261 -37.43 -0.53 10.29
C THR A 261 -37.05 -1.26 9.00
N TYR A 262 -35.99 -0.82 8.32
CA TYR A 262 -35.44 -1.50 7.15
C TYR A 262 -34.65 -2.74 7.52
N LYS A 263 -33.81 -2.62 8.55
CA LYS A 263 -33.06 -3.76 9.06
C LYS A 263 -33.95 -4.94 9.46
N ARG A 264 -35.10 -4.67 10.11
CA ARG A 264 -36.10 -5.71 10.44
C ARG A 264 -36.72 -6.39 9.22
N LYS A 265 -36.63 -5.78 8.03
CA LYS A 265 -37.07 -6.36 6.75
C LYS A 265 -35.93 -7.05 5.99
N GLY A 266 -34.78 -7.29 6.65
CA GLY A 266 -33.63 -7.98 6.05
C GLY A 266 -32.68 -7.08 5.27
N ILE A 267 -32.92 -5.77 5.23
CA ILE A 267 -32.07 -4.83 4.48
C ILE A 267 -30.82 -4.50 5.29
N LYS A 268 -29.65 -4.65 4.67
CA LYS A 268 -28.38 -4.27 5.31
C LYS A 268 -28.26 -2.75 5.39
N ILE A 269 -27.70 -2.25 6.49
CA ILE A 269 -27.62 -0.80 6.75
C ILE A 269 -26.15 -0.40 6.89
N TYR A 270 -25.73 0.51 6.02
CA TYR A 270 -24.45 1.21 6.06
C TYR A 270 -24.63 2.64 6.59
N THR A 271 -23.63 3.15 7.29
CA THR A 271 -23.57 4.55 7.72
C THR A 271 -22.23 5.15 7.32
N ILE A 272 -22.25 6.34 6.73
CA ILE A 272 -21.05 7.09 6.36
C ILE A 272 -21.03 8.35 7.20
N ASP A 273 -19.99 8.54 8.00
CA ASP A 273 -19.80 9.73 8.82
C ASP A 273 -18.47 10.41 8.49
N PHE A 274 -18.36 11.70 8.80
CA PHE A 274 -17.22 12.52 8.38
C PHE A 274 -16.53 13.14 9.57
N THR A 275 -15.26 12.79 9.82
CA THR A 275 -14.44 13.40 10.88
C THR A 275 -12.96 13.05 10.75
N GLN A 276 -12.10 13.98 11.14
CA GLN A 276 -10.65 13.74 11.34
C GLN A 276 -10.28 13.37 12.79
N LYS A 277 -11.25 13.29 13.72
CA LYS A 277 -10.96 12.93 15.12
C LYS A 277 -11.22 11.45 15.36
N LYS A 278 -10.16 10.69 15.71
CA LYS A 278 -10.24 9.27 16.05
C LYS A 278 -11.34 8.96 17.09
N SER A 279 -11.46 9.78 18.14
CA SER A 279 -12.50 9.63 19.16
C SER A 279 -13.92 9.77 18.61
N ASN A 280 -14.15 10.64 17.62
CA ASN A 280 -15.44 10.78 16.96
C ASN A 280 -15.75 9.57 16.07
N LYS A 281 -14.74 9.04 15.36
CA LYS A 281 -14.85 7.79 14.59
C LYS A 281 -15.31 6.64 15.49
N GLU A 282 -14.61 6.41 16.59
CA GLU A 282 -14.93 5.34 17.55
C GLU A 282 -16.36 5.46 18.11
N ILE A 283 -16.81 6.70 18.36
CA ILE A 283 -18.19 6.99 18.77
C ILE A 283 -19.19 6.63 17.67
N ALA A 284 -18.93 7.00 16.42
CA ALA A 284 -19.80 6.70 15.28
C ALA A 284 -19.91 5.18 15.07
N GLU A 285 -18.78 4.48 15.03
CA GLU A 285 -18.69 3.03 14.85
C GLU A 285 -19.37 2.28 16.00
N THR A 286 -19.13 2.69 17.24
CA THR A 286 -19.80 2.10 18.42
C THR A 286 -21.31 2.29 18.36
N ARG A 287 -21.79 3.46 17.92
CA ARG A 287 -23.23 3.73 17.77
C ARG A 287 -23.83 2.89 16.64
N ALA A 288 -23.15 2.75 15.52
CA ALA A 288 -23.59 1.89 14.42
C ALA A 288 -23.68 0.43 14.88
N ARG A 289 -22.60 -0.10 15.49
CA ARG A 289 -22.52 -1.47 16.02
C ARG A 289 -23.63 -1.77 17.04
N LYS A 290 -23.94 -0.85 17.95
CA LYS A 290 -25.06 -0.98 18.91
C LYS A 290 -26.44 -1.12 18.25
N ASN A 291 -26.59 -0.69 17.00
CA ASN A 291 -27.81 -0.88 16.20
C ASN A 291 -27.65 -2.02 15.16
N GLY A 292 -26.47 -2.66 15.14
CA GLY A 292 -25.96 -3.60 14.14
C GLY A 292 -26.05 -3.04 12.73
N PHE A 293 -25.66 -1.78 12.57
CA PHE A 293 -25.31 -1.20 11.29
C PHE A 293 -23.80 -1.35 11.09
N THR A 294 -23.36 -1.31 9.84
CA THR A 294 -21.95 -1.26 9.48
C THR A 294 -21.57 0.20 9.22
N SER A 295 -20.48 0.68 9.80
CA SER A 295 -20.06 2.08 9.68
C SER A 295 -18.78 2.21 8.87
N PHE A 296 -18.71 3.28 8.09
CA PHE A 296 -17.50 3.82 7.49
C PHE A 296 -17.36 5.28 7.89
N VAL A 297 -16.15 5.75 8.13
CA VAL A 297 -15.86 7.13 8.55
C VAL A 297 -14.77 7.72 7.66
N GLY A 298 -15.13 8.64 6.77
CA GLY A 298 -14.22 9.17 5.75
C GLY A 298 -13.81 10.62 5.95
N THR A 299 -12.91 11.09 5.07
CA THR A 299 -12.63 12.52 4.81
C THR A 299 -13.84 13.19 4.18
N ARG A 300 -13.88 14.54 4.21
CA ARG A 300 -14.92 15.34 3.57
C ARG A 300 -15.19 14.93 2.13
N ASP A 301 -14.13 14.72 1.36
CA ASP A 301 -14.18 14.47 -0.08
C ASP A 301 -14.14 12.96 -0.43
N LEU A 302 -14.01 12.09 0.58
CA LEU A 302 -13.91 10.62 0.43
C LEU A 302 -12.74 10.19 -0.47
N ASP A 303 -11.75 11.04 -0.60
CA ASP A 303 -10.51 10.90 -1.36
C ASP A 303 -9.43 10.14 -0.60
N ASN A 304 -9.70 9.70 0.63
CA ASN A 304 -8.78 8.92 1.44
C ASN A 304 -9.54 8.02 2.43
N VAL A 305 -9.00 6.83 2.69
CA VAL A 305 -9.50 5.90 3.73
C VAL A 305 -8.67 5.96 5.01
N LEU A 306 -8.29 7.17 5.45
CA LEU A 306 -7.35 7.53 6.55
C LEU A 306 -7.29 6.61 7.79
N TRP A 307 -8.38 5.90 8.10
CA TRP A 307 -8.54 5.09 9.31
C TRP A 307 -8.60 3.58 9.06
N TYR A 308 -8.44 3.16 7.83
CA TYR A 308 -8.72 1.82 7.34
C TYR A 308 -7.56 1.36 6.44
N GLY A 309 -7.13 0.12 6.65
CA GLY A 309 -5.72 -0.26 6.53
C GLY A 309 -5.12 -0.27 7.93
N GLY A 310 -4.10 -1.09 8.20
CA GLY A 310 -3.35 -0.96 9.45
C GLY A 310 -2.86 0.48 9.65
N GLN A 311 -2.19 0.79 10.76
CA GLN A 311 -1.33 1.98 10.75
C GLN A 311 -0.19 1.76 9.76
N THR A 312 -0.50 1.80 8.47
CA THR A 312 0.46 2.15 7.45
C THR A 312 0.41 3.67 7.43
N SER A 313 1.14 4.27 8.39
CA SER A 313 1.79 5.56 8.14
C SER A 313 2.21 5.54 6.69
N SER A 314 1.85 6.54 5.89
CA SER A 314 2.31 6.67 4.51
C SER A 314 3.73 6.09 4.39
N PHE A 315 3.84 4.86 3.90
CA PHE A 315 5.14 4.22 3.85
C PHE A 315 5.85 4.95 2.76
N VAL A 316 7.00 5.50 3.13
CA VAL A 316 7.91 6.08 2.16
C VAL A 316 8.52 4.89 1.42
N THR A 317 7.73 4.25 0.55
CA THR A 317 8.18 3.21 -0.38
C THR A 317 8.93 3.83 -1.56
N ARG A 318 8.71 5.12 -1.79
CA ARG A 318 9.40 5.92 -2.79
C ARG A 318 9.98 7.19 -2.14
N PRO A 319 11.08 7.06 -1.37
CA PRO A 319 11.74 8.21 -0.76
C PRO A 319 12.30 9.15 -1.83
N PHE A 320 12.55 10.40 -1.45
CA PHE A 320 13.14 11.46 -2.29
C PHE A 320 12.18 12.06 -3.32
N THR A 321 12.58 13.17 -3.93
CA THR A 321 11.74 13.87 -4.91
C THR A 321 11.49 13.00 -6.15
N GLU A 322 10.42 13.30 -6.90
CA GLU A 322 10.06 12.57 -8.12
C GLU A 322 11.17 12.66 -9.19
N ASP A 323 11.89 13.78 -9.24
CA ASP A 323 13.01 14.05 -10.15
C ASP A 323 14.37 13.60 -9.58
N SER A 324 14.39 12.97 -8.40
CA SER A 324 15.58 12.34 -7.86
C SER A 324 16.08 11.23 -8.80
N ILE A 325 17.39 11.02 -8.82
CA ILE A 325 18.02 9.92 -9.54
C ILE A 325 17.50 8.54 -9.11
N TRP A 326 17.05 8.42 -7.85
CA TRP A 326 16.45 7.19 -7.31
C TRP A 326 15.08 6.91 -7.93
N ASN A 327 14.33 7.96 -8.27
CA ASN A 327 12.93 7.86 -8.73
C ASN A 327 12.75 8.07 -10.23
N THR A 328 13.82 8.45 -10.94
CA THR A 328 13.77 8.74 -12.37
C THR A 328 14.03 7.46 -13.19
N PRO A 329 13.12 7.08 -14.10
CA PRO A 329 13.32 5.93 -14.99
C PRO A 329 14.49 6.18 -15.94
N ILE A 330 15.08 5.10 -16.44
CA ILE A 330 16.14 5.19 -17.45
C ILE A 330 15.51 5.64 -18.78
N ASP A 331 16.17 6.55 -19.49
CA ASP A 331 15.73 7.01 -20.81
C ASP A 331 15.51 5.83 -21.78
N ASP A 332 14.58 5.94 -22.72
CA ASP A 332 14.27 4.89 -23.72
C ASP A 332 15.50 4.44 -24.54
N ASN A 333 16.51 5.31 -24.69
CA ASN A 333 17.73 5.05 -25.44
C ASN A 333 18.94 5.56 -24.66
N PRO A 334 19.28 4.93 -23.53
CA PRO A 334 20.41 5.36 -22.72
C PRO A 334 21.69 5.00 -23.46
N LYS A 335 22.75 5.77 -23.24
CA LYS A 335 24.07 5.34 -23.67
C LYS A 335 24.58 4.25 -22.74
N ILE A 336 25.26 3.28 -23.34
CA ILE A 336 25.86 2.14 -22.64
C ILE A 336 27.36 2.35 -22.59
N GLU A 337 27.99 1.95 -21.48
CA GLU A 337 29.43 2.01 -21.33
C GLU A 337 30.12 1.16 -22.43
N GLU A 338 31.20 1.67 -23.04
CA GLU A 338 31.83 1.01 -24.19
C GLU A 338 32.42 -0.36 -23.83
N LYS A 339 32.72 -0.55 -22.54
CA LYS A 339 33.26 -1.79 -21.97
C LYS A 339 32.26 -2.51 -21.08
N SER A 340 30.96 -2.23 -21.22
CA SER A 340 29.89 -2.86 -20.43
C SER A 340 30.04 -4.38 -20.35
N ASP A 341 30.22 -5.07 -21.49
CA ASP A 341 30.35 -6.54 -21.50
C ASP A 341 31.53 -7.02 -20.63
N LEU A 342 32.71 -6.37 -20.73
CA LEU A 342 33.87 -6.71 -19.90
C LEU A 342 33.65 -6.38 -18.41
N MET A 343 32.86 -5.36 -18.11
CA MET A 343 32.52 -5.01 -16.74
C MET A 343 31.54 -6.03 -16.14
N ILE A 344 30.55 -6.48 -16.91
CA ILE A 344 29.65 -7.57 -16.51
C ILE A 344 30.43 -8.88 -16.35
N ASP A 345 31.40 -9.17 -17.23
CA ASP A 345 32.29 -10.33 -17.09
C ASP A 345 33.06 -10.29 -15.76
N THR A 346 33.54 -9.11 -15.30
CA THR A 346 34.22 -9.02 -13.98
C THR A 346 33.29 -9.31 -12.80
N ILE A 347 32.02 -8.96 -12.96
CA ILE A 347 30.95 -9.32 -12.03
C ILE A 347 30.83 -10.85 -12.03
N GLU A 348 30.64 -11.49 -13.20
CA GLU A 348 30.50 -12.94 -13.33
C GLU A 348 31.70 -13.74 -12.78
N ASP A 349 32.92 -13.30 -13.08
CA ASP A 349 34.17 -13.92 -12.64
C ASP A 349 34.44 -13.78 -11.13
N GLY A 350 33.88 -12.73 -10.51
CA GLY A 350 34.05 -12.44 -9.09
C GLY A 350 33.24 -13.36 -8.18
N TYR A 351 32.11 -13.90 -8.63
CA TYR A 351 31.10 -14.47 -7.72
C TYR A 351 31.41 -15.85 -7.12
N SER A 352 31.14 -15.96 -5.82
CA SER A 352 31.05 -17.23 -5.12
C SER A 352 29.79 -18.07 -5.47
N LEU A 353 28.69 -17.44 -5.92
CA LEU A 353 27.38 -18.09 -6.14
C LEU A 353 26.92 -18.18 -7.60
N GLY A 354 27.48 -17.40 -8.52
CA GLY A 354 27.18 -17.43 -9.96
C GLY A 354 25.75 -17.03 -10.35
N ARG A 355 25.05 -16.22 -9.54
CA ARG A 355 23.66 -15.77 -9.76
C ARG A 355 23.32 -14.52 -8.94
N LEU A 356 22.31 -13.77 -9.38
CA LEU A 356 21.65 -12.71 -8.59
C LEU A 356 20.84 -13.31 -7.44
N PHE A 357 20.80 -12.63 -6.29
CA PHE A 357 19.92 -13.02 -5.18
C PHE A 357 19.43 -11.82 -4.35
N LEU A 358 18.46 -12.06 -3.47
CA LEU A 358 17.90 -11.03 -2.58
C LEU A 358 18.42 -11.17 -1.15
N ASN A 359 18.85 -10.06 -0.56
CA ASN A 359 19.09 -9.97 0.88
C ASN A 359 17.75 -9.76 1.60
N VAL A 360 17.10 -10.87 1.97
CA VAL A 360 15.75 -10.88 2.58
C VAL A 360 15.81 -10.96 4.11
N GLU A 361 16.63 -11.87 4.65
CA GLU A 361 16.65 -12.20 6.08
C GLU A 361 17.85 -11.63 6.82
N GLN A 362 18.97 -11.47 6.13
CA GLN A 362 20.25 -11.01 6.66
C GLN A 362 20.90 -10.06 5.68
N TRP A 363 21.77 -9.16 6.17
CA TRP A 363 22.41 -8.12 5.37
C TRP A 363 21.37 -7.22 4.68
N THR A 364 20.29 -6.97 5.41
CA THR A 364 19.10 -6.25 4.97
C THR A 364 18.90 -5.00 5.83
N VAL A 365 17.88 -4.19 5.53
CA VAL A 365 17.61 -2.93 6.22
C VAL A 365 16.28 -3.01 6.98
N PRO A 366 16.30 -3.29 8.29
CA PRO A 366 15.19 -3.02 9.19
C PRO A 366 14.77 -1.55 9.16
N ILE A 367 13.48 -1.31 8.90
CA ILE A 367 12.88 0.03 8.90
C ILE A 367 11.96 0.18 10.12
N TYR A 368 12.17 1.26 10.85
CA TYR A 368 11.29 1.67 11.94
C TYR A 368 10.73 3.05 11.71
N TYR A 369 9.55 3.33 12.25
CA TYR A 369 8.90 4.62 12.14
C TYR A 369 8.84 5.31 13.50
N ALA A 370 9.13 6.61 13.50
CA ALA A 370 9.08 7.47 14.66
C ALA A 370 8.14 8.65 14.44
N ASP A 371 7.46 9.08 15.50
CA ASP A 371 6.66 10.30 15.56
C ASP A 371 7.00 11.11 16.82
N ASN A 372 6.24 12.18 17.08
CA ASN A 372 6.44 13.04 18.25
C ASN A 372 6.24 12.35 19.61
N SER A 373 5.68 11.14 19.64
CA SER A 373 5.50 10.31 20.83
C SER A 373 6.59 9.26 21.03
N THR A 374 7.43 9.02 20.01
CA THR A 374 8.54 8.06 20.08
C THR A 374 9.59 8.51 21.11
N PRO A 375 10.04 7.62 22.01
CA PRO A 375 11.09 7.95 22.97
C PRO A 375 12.40 8.27 22.26
N THR A 376 13.19 9.16 22.87
CA THR A 376 14.54 9.46 22.41
C THR A 376 15.58 8.69 23.22
N TYR A 377 16.56 8.15 22.50
CA TYR A 377 17.69 7.42 23.05
C TYR A 377 18.99 8.16 22.75
N VAL A 378 19.94 8.07 23.68
CA VAL A 378 21.30 8.54 23.45
C VAL A 378 22.04 7.49 22.62
N VAL A 379 22.58 7.92 21.48
CA VAL A 379 23.36 7.13 20.53
C VAL A 379 24.78 7.65 20.51
N ASP A 380 25.74 6.81 20.86
CA ASP A 380 27.18 7.12 20.84
C ASP A 380 27.81 6.62 19.53
N CYS A 381 28.47 7.53 18.81
CA CYS A 381 29.18 7.24 17.56
C CYS A 381 30.60 6.76 17.84
N THR A 382 31.01 5.61 17.28
CA THR A 382 32.28 4.95 17.65
C THR A 382 33.37 5.04 16.58
N SER A 383 33.03 5.32 15.33
CA SER A 383 34.01 5.41 14.22
C SER A 383 33.91 6.76 13.50
N GLY A 384 32.77 7.04 12.87
CA GLY A 384 32.57 8.30 12.15
C GLY A 384 31.13 8.48 11.69
N CYS A 385 30.44 9.45 12.29
CA CYS A 385 29.06 9.81 11.93
C CYS A 385 29.04 11.03 11.01
N GLY A 386 28.09 11.01 10.10
CA GLY A 386 27.98 11.96 9.00
C GLY A 386 27.12 13.18 9.25
N PRO A 387 26.92 13.99 8.20
CA PRO A 387 26.10 15.18 8.23
C PRO A 387 24.69 14.90 8.77
N GLY A 388 24.18 15.82 9.59
CA GLY A 388 22.83 15.71 10.14
C GLY A 388 22.67 14.70 11.28
N PHE A 389 23.67 13.85 11.54
CA PHE A 389 23.75 13.01 12.75
C PHE A 389 24.39 13.78 13.92
N THR A 390 23.94 15.01 14.14
CA THR A 390 24.39 15.85 15.26
C THR A 390 23.20 16.06 16.18
N GLY A 391 23.12 15.29 17.26
CA GLY A 391 22.07 15.51 18.24
C GLY A 391 22.35 16.75 19.08
N SER A 392 21.43 17.05 20.00
CA SER A 392 21.59 18.15 20.98
C SER A 392 22.80 18.02 21.91
N LEU A 393 23.54 16.90 21.82
CA LEU A 393 24.66 16.53 22.70
C LEU A 393 26.04 16.59 22.01
N GLY A 394 26.11 16.78 20.68
CA GLY A 394 27.38 16.89 19.94
C GLY A 394 27.44 16.04 18.66
N TYR A 395 28.62 15.97 18.04
CA TYR A 395 28.89 15.18 16.82
C TYR A 395 29.13 13.70 17.11
N GLU A 396 29.65 13.37 18.30
CA GLU A 396 29.95 11.98 18.71
C GLU A 396 28.81 11.35 19.53
N THR A 397 27.84 12.13 19.98
CA THR A 397 26.70 11.65 20.75
C THR A 397 25.43 12.39 20.33
N ALA A 398 24.37 11.65 19.99
CA ALA A 398 23.12 12.23 19.54
C ALA A 398 21.91 11.67 20.30
N ALA A 399 20.90 12.51 20.54
CA ALA A 399 19.59 12.05 21.01
C ALA A 399 18.70 11.79 19.79
N MET A 400 18.40 10.53 19.50
CA MET A 400 17.63 10.11 18.33
C MET A 400 16.30 9.48 18.72
N PRO A 401 15.21 9.73 17.97
CA PRO A 401 13.95 9.04 18.18
C PRO A 401 14.09 7.60 17.70
N ILE A 402 14.03 6.63 18.61
CA ILE A 402 14.16 5.20 18.29
C ILE A 402 13.04 4.45 19.01
N PRO A 403 12.15 3.72 18.31
CA PRO A 403 11.13 2.91 18.95
C PRO A 403 11.71 1.87 19.92
N ASP A 404 11.00 1.59 21.02
CA ASP A 404 11.48 0.68 22.06
C ASP A 404 11.76 -0.74 21.55
N ASN A 405 11.00 -1.17 20.53
CA ASN A 405 11.10 -2.46 19.86
C ASN A 405 12.11 -2.48 18.69
N ALA A 406 12.84 -1.38 18.44
CA ALA A 406 13.83 -1.35 17.37
C ALA A 406 14.98 -2.33 17.66
N GLU A 407 15.31 -3.13 16.67
CA GLU A 407 16.37 -4.13 16.63
C GLU A 407 17.10 -3.98 15.27
N PRO A 408 18.43 -3.80 15.25
CA PRO A 408 19.19 -3.75 14.00
C PRO A 408 19.27 -5.14 13.35
N ASP A 409 19.70 -5.19 12.09
CA ASP A 409 20.02 -6.45 11.41
C ASP A 409 21.03 -7.26 12.22
N ASP A 410 20.88 -8.58 12.28
CA ASP A 410 21.65 -9.42 13.22
C ASP A 410 23.06 -9.78 12.71
N THR A 411 23.43 -9.30 11.54
CA THR A 411 24.77 -9.47 10.93
C THR A 411 25.76 -8.42 11.44
N SER A 412 27.00 -8.49 10.94
CA SER A 412 28.06 -7.56 11.38
C SER A 412 27.89 -6.14 10.88
N ASP A 413 27.05 -5.90 9.87
CA ASP A 413 26.77 -4.54 9.40
C ASP A 413 25.76 -3.84 10.30
N GLY A 414 24.93 -4.59 11.03
CA GLY A 414 23.98 -4.04 12.00
C GLY A 414 23.16 -2.88 11.42
N LEU A 415 22.76 -2.98 10.15
CA LEU A 415 22.03 -1.93 9.45
C LEU A 415 20.66 -1.73 10.10
N MET A 416 20.23 -0.48 10.15
CA MET A 416 18.91 -0.09 10.61
C MET A 416 18.62 1.31 10.10
N THR A 417 17.37 1.61 9.78
CA THR A 417 16.92 2.99 9.58
C THR A 417 15.69 3.30 10.42
N VAL A 418 15.62 4.54 10.90
CA VAL A 418 14.43 5.09 11.57
C VAL A 418 13.91 6.29 10.78
N VAL A 419 12.71 6.17 10.24
CA VAL A 419 12.00 7.23 9.51
C VAL A 419 11.14 8.02 10.48
N ASN A 420 11.45 9.30 10.67
CA ASN A 420 10.60 10.22 11.41
C ASN A 420 9.52 10.81 10.48
N VAL A 421 8.29 10.33 10.62
CA VAL A 421 7.17 10.68 9.73
C VAL A 421 6.67 12.12 9.92
N GLU A 422 7.01 12.75 11.05
CA GLU A 422 6.62 14.13 11.35
C GLU A 422 7.60 15.12 10.70
N THR A 423 8.88 14.78 10.63
CA THR A 423 9.92 15.66 10.07
C THR A 423 10.30 15.32 8.64
N GLY A 424 9.96 14.12 8.14
CA GLY A 424 10.38 13.64 6.83
C GLY A 424 11.87 13.25 6.75
N TYR A 425 12.50 12.94 7.89
CA TYR A 425 13.91 12.54 7.93
C TYR A 425 14.06 11.04 8.15
N SER A 426 15.01 10.41 7.48
CA SER A 426 15.54 9.10 7.91
C SER A 426 16.81 9.28 8.73
N TYR A 427 17.01 8.38 9.68
CA TYR A 427 18.23 8.22 10.45
C TYR A 427 18.78 6.84 10.17
N ASP A 428 19.90 6.80 9.46
CA ASP A 428 20.51 5.57 8.96
C ASP A 428 21.70 5.20 9.83
N TYR A 429 21.79 3.93 10.20
CA TYR A 429 22.77 3.43 11.14
C TYR A 429 23.58 2.27 10.53
N PHE A 430 24.89 2.32 10.75
CA PHE A 430 25.83 1.24 10.46
C PHE A 430 26.46 0.75 11.77
N GLN A 431 26.43 -0.55 11.98
CA GLN A 431 26.79 -1.27 13.22
C GLN A 431 26.04 -0.73 14.44
N ALA A 432 24.72 -0.56 14.30
CA ALA A 432 23.89 -0.19 15.44
C ALA A 432 23.89 -1.32 16.49
N GLU A 433 24.00 -0.95 17.76
CA GLU A 433 23.96 -1.91 18.87
C GLU A 433 23.27 -1.28 20.07
N LYS A 434 22.35 -2.03 20.69
CA LYS A 434 21.65 -1.60 21.91
C LYS A 434 22.44 -2.03 23.15
N LYS A 435 23.00 -1.07 23.89
CA LYS A 435 23.75 -1.26 25.15
C LYS A 435 22.93 -0.82 26.36
N GLY A 436 22.04 -1.70 26.82
CA GLY A 436 21.17 -1.44 27.97
C GLY A 436 20.12 -0.36 27.66
N LYS A 437 20.31 0.85 28.18
CA LYS A 437 19.45 2.03 27.88
C LYS A 437 20.06 2.99 26.86
N ASN A 438 21.28 2.71 26.39
CA ASN A 438 21.97 3.52 25.39
C ASN A 438 22.12 2.72 24.10
N TRP A 439 22.43 3.42 23.02
CA TRP A 439 22.78 2.83 21.73
C TRP A 439 24.20 3.21 21.34
N THR A 440 24.86 2.38 20.55
CA THR A 440 26.09 2.72 19.84
C THR A 440 25.91 2.52 18.35
N THR A 441 26.66 3.26 17.54
CA THR A 441 26.71 3.08 16.08
C THR A 441 28.12 3.39 15.58
N ALA A 442 28.62 2.65 14.60
CA ALA A 442 29.90 2.97 13.97
C ALA A 442 29.75 4.13 12.98
N GLY A 443 28.65 4.11 12.22
CA GLY A 443 28.22 5.19 11.34
C GLY A 443 26.78 5.59 11.61
N GLY A 444 26.47 6.88 11.48
CA GLY A 444 25.15 7.44 11.71
C GLY A 444 24.93 8.64 10.80
N PHE A 445 23.81 8.66 10.07
CA PHE A 445 23.55 9.63 9.00
C PHE A 445 22.09 10.07 9.03
N ARG A 446 21.82 11.30 8.59
CA ARG A 446 20.45 11.80 8.44
C ARG A 446 20.21 12.24 7.01
N PHE A 447 19.13 11.76 6.41
CA PHE A 447 18.69 12.18 5.08
C PHE A 447 17.34 12.86 5.13
N ASP A 448 17.14 13.84 4.25
CA ASP A 448 15.84 14.46 3.99
C ASP A 448 15.14 13.70 2.87
N LEU A 449 14.03 13.06 3.21
CA LEU A 449 13.26 12.25 2.26
C LEU A 449 12.46 13.12 1.28
N SER A 450 12.50 14.44 1.43
CA SER A 450 11.96 15.42 0.49
C SER A 450 13.01 16.06 -0.42
N ASP A 451 14.27 15.66 -0.31
CA ASP A 451 15.38 16.11 -1.17
C ASP A 451 15.71 15.05 -2.23
N ASP A 452 16.79 15.23 -3.00
CA ASP A 452 17.21 14.31 -4.07
C ASP A 452 17.85 13.01 -3.55
N GLY A 453 18.22 12.94 -2.27
CA GLY A 453 18.82 11.77 -1.65
C GLY A 453 20.27 11.51 -2.04
N VAL A 454 20.98 12.50 -2.61
CA VAL A 454 22.39 12.38 -2.98
C VAL A 454 23.27 13.16 -2.01
N GLN A 455 24.31 12.51 -1.48
CA GLN A 455 25.18 13.14 -0.49
C GLN A 455 26.33 13.91 -1.14
N GLU A 456 26.63 15.10 -0.63
CA GLU A 456 27.84 15.84 -1.03
C GLU A 456 29.12 15.13 -0.55
N ILE A 457 30.14 15.08 -1.42
CA ILE A 457 31.45 14.50 -1.08
C ILE A 457 32.11 15.31 0.03
N SER A 458 32.38 14.67 1.16
CA SER A 458 33.02 15.29 2.32
C SER A 458 33.82 14.29 3.16
N ALA A 459 34.48 14.77 4.23
CA ALA A 459 35.21 13.92 5.16
C ALA A 459 34.32 12.93 5.94
N THR A 460 33.01 13.11 5.89
CA THR A 460 32.05 12.30 6.65
C THR A 460 30.92 11.77 5.77
N SER A 461 31.15 11.69 4.45
CA SER A 461 30.18 11.19 3.47
C SER A 461 30.27 9.68 3.21
N THR A 462 30.80 8.89 4.14
CA THR A 462 30.95 7.43 3.95
C THR A 462 29.64 6.65 4.05
N GLY A 463 28.52 7.31 4.43
CA GLY A 463 27.19 6.70 4.56
C GLY A 463 27.12 5.46 5.45
N ALA A 464 25.93 4.87 5.52
CA ALA A 464 25.75 3.56 6.16
C ALA A 464 26.01 2.38 5.19
N ARG A 465 25.99 2.66 3.88
CA ARG A 465 26.48 1.81 2.79
C ARG A 465 27.80 2.37 2.27
N GLY A 466 28.71 1.53 1.77
CA GLY A 466 30.03 1.93 1.27
C GLY A 466 30.01 3.12 0.31
N ALA A 467 29.03 3.18 -0.58
CA ALA A 467 28.90 4.23 -1.59
C ALA A 467 28.45 5.61 -1.05
N GLY A 468 28.09 5.69 0.24
CA GLY A 468 27.51 6.90 0.83
C GLY A 468 26.00 7.06 0.63
N PHE A 469 25.33 6.03 0.10
CA PHE A 469 23.90 6.07 -0.22
C PHE A 469 23.00 6.02 1.03
N PRO A 470 21.82 6.66 1.01
CA PRO A 470 20.79 6.45 2.02
C PRO A 470 20.33 4.98 2.05
N LEU A 471 20.03 4.44 3.24
CA LEU A 471 19.53 3.06 3.37
C LEU A 471 18.14 2.87 2.77
N MET A 472 17.32 3.92 2.80
CA MET A 472 16.01 3.95 2.15
C MET A 472 16.10 3.97 0.61
N ALA A 473 17.24 4.38 0.03
CA ALA A 473 17.39 4.41 -1.42
C ALA A 473 17.52 2.99 -2.00
N GLY A 474 16.68 2.69 -2.99
CA GLY A 474 16.73 1.46 -3.77
C GLY A 474 16.49 0.16 -3.01
N LEU A 475 15.82 0.25 -1.87
CA LEU A 475 15.38 -0.89 -1.09
C LEU A 475 14.08 -1.45 -1.67
N VAL A 476 13.99 -2.76 -1.89
CA VAL A 476 12.72 -3.40 -2.30
C VAL A 476 11.78 -3.47 -1.10
N HIS A 477 10.64 -2.81 -1.18
CA HIS A 477 9.66 -2.78 -0.08
C HIS A 477 8.61 -3.88 -0.20
N ARG A 478 8.10 -4.32 0.95
CA ARG A 478 6.98 -5.28 1.03
C ARG A 478 5.80 -4.88 0.18
N ASP A 479 5.39 -3.63 0.33
CA ASP A 479 4.20 -3.07 -0.28
C ASP A 479 4.35 -2.96 -1.80
N GLU A 480 5.58 -2.85 -2.31
CA GLU A 480 5.85 -2.83 -3.75
C GLU A 480 5.70 -4.21 -4.38
N ILE A 481 6.11 -5.25 -3.66
CA ILE A 481 5.84 -6.62 -4.07
C ILE A 481 4.33 -6.88 -4.05
N LEU A 482 3.61 -6.45 -3.00
CA LEU A 482 2.15 -6.56 -2.98
C LEU A 482 1.48 -5.75 -4.10
N GLN A 483 1.96 -4.55 -4.39
CA GLN A 483 1.42 -3.68 -5.44
C GLN A 483 1.77 -4.15 -6.86
N GLY A 484 2.76 -5.03 -7.01
CA GLY A 484 3.11 -5.62 -8.30
C GLY A 484 4.00 -4.77 -9.18
N HIS A 485 4.62 -3.73 -8.63
CA HIS A 485 5.50 -2.81 -9.36
C HIS A 485 6.43 -2.10 -8.38
N ILE A 486 7.67 -1.82 -8.78
CA ILE A 486 8.64 -1.03 -8.02
C ILE A 486 8.99 0.22 -8.86
N PRO A 487 8.55 1.43 -8.47
CA PRO A 487 8.68 2.65 -9.26
C PRO A 487 9.98 3.44 -8.97
N HIS A 488 11.08 2.75 -8.71
CA HIS A 488 12.37 3.37 -8.40
C HIS A 488 13.55 2.48 -8.79
N ALA A 489 14.74 3.07 -8.89
CA ALA A 489 16.00 2.35 -9.09
C ALA A 489 16.34 1.55 -7.83
N LEU A 490 16.85 0.35 -8.02
CA LEU A 490 17.28 -0.51 -6.92
C LEU A 490 18.71 -0.16 -6.48
N VAL A 491 19.13 -0.66 -5.33
CA VAL A 491 20.54 -0.67 -4.92
C VAL A 491 21.01 -2.11 -4.85
N MET A 492 22.21 -2.33 -5.38
CA MET A 492 22.85 -3.63 -5.52
C MET A 492 24.24 -3.59 -4.89
N ALA A 493 24.61 -4.66 -4.20
CA ALA A 493 25.99 -4.89 -3.80
C ALA A 493 26.65 -5.88 -4.77
N VAL A 494 27.93 -5.67 -5.03
CA VAL A 494 28.73 -6.50 -5.95
C VAL A 494 29.94 -7.07 -5.23
N ASP A 495 30.44 -8.19 -5.74
CA ASP A 495 31.69 -8.78 -5.27
C ASP A 495 32.87 -7.98 -5.85
N TYR A 496 33.71 -7.41 -4.99
CA TYR A 496 34.88 -6.60 -5.34
C TYR A 496 34.60 -5.38 -6.27
N PRO A 497 33.88 -4.34 -5.79
CA PRO A 497 33.81 -3.07 -6.51
C PRO A 497 35.20 -2.43 -6.64
N LYS A 498 35.32 -1.50 -7.58
CA LYS A 498 36.58 -0.81 -7.90
C LYS A 498 37.14 -0.06 -6.69
N ALA A 499 38.39 -0.34 -6.32
CA ALA A 499 39.07 0.34 -5.23
C ALA A 499 39.59 1.72 -5.64
N GLY A 500 39.48 2.68 -4.72
CA GLY A 500 40.14 3.99 -4.81
C GLY A 500 39.45 5.01 -5.72
N SER A 501 38.31 4.65 -6.31
CA SER A 501 37.50 5.58 -7.11
C SER A 501 36.04 5.14 -7.24
N PHE A 502 35.13 6.10 -7.31
CA PHE A 502 33.69 5.91 -7.50
C PHE A 502 33.15 6.83 -8.59
N VAL A 503 31.87 6.71 -8.95
CA VAL A 503 31.18 7.65 -9.85
C VAL A 503 29.94 8.23 -9.18
N TRP A 504 29.47 9.39 -9.63
CA TRP A 504 28.21 9.95 -9.13
C TRP A 504 27.04 8.98 -9.41
N PRO A 505 26.07 8.78 -8.48
CA PRO A 505 25.80 9.58 -7.28
C PRO A 505 26.55 9.15 -6.00
N ALA A 506 27.51 8.22 -6.07
CA ALA A 506 28.28 7.85 -4.90
C ALA A 506 29.13 9.02 -4.39
N SER A 507 29.34 9.05 -3.08
CA SER A 507 30.11 10.08 -2.39
C SER A 507 31.31 9.51 -1.62
N ALA A 508 31.40 8.18 -1.55
CA ALA A 508 32.48 7.39 -0.99
C ALA A 508 32.57 6.03 -1.71
N GLU A 509 33.55 5.22 -1.33
CA GLU A 509 33.64 3.81 -1.72
C GLU A 509 34.33 2.97 -0.66
N ASP A 510 34.05 1.67 -0.65
CA ASP A 510 34.76 0.66 0.14
C ASP A 510 35.33 -0.49 -0.71
N GLY A 511 35.57 -0.20 -2.00
CA GLY A 511 36.00 -1.14 -3.02
C GLY A 511 37.35 -1.78 -2.74
N ARG A 512 37.53 -2.99 -3.29
CA ARG A 512 38.69 -3.85 -3.03
C ARG A 512 39.38 -4.35 -4.30
N SER A 513 38.83 -4.06 -5.48
CA SER A 513 39.38 -4.52 -6.76
C SER A 513 40.29 -3.49 -7.41
N GLU A 514 41.49 -3.93 -7.81
CA GLU A 514 42.39 -3.16 -8.67
C GLU A 514 42.22 -3.52 -10.16
N GLU A 515 41.28 -4.39 -10.51
CA GLU A 515 41.06 -4.82 -11.90
C GLU A 515 40.62 -3.65 -12.80
N ASN A 516 41.04 -3.71 -14.06
CA ASN A 516 40.81 -2.61 -15.01
C ASN A 516 39.32 -2.33 -15.24
N TYR A 517 38.51 -3.39 -15.27
CA TYR A 517 37.08 -3.34 -15.58
C TYR A 517 36.19 -3.55 -14.34
N ALA A 518 36.76 -3.53 -13.14
CA ALA A 518 35.97 -3.55 -11.91
C ALA A 518 34.98 -2.38 -11.92
N ILE A 519 33.73 -2.67 -11.56
CA ILE A 519 32.66 -1.68 -11.57
C ILE A 519 32.80 -0.75 -10.36
N PRO A 520 32.87 0.57 -10.55
CA PRO A 520 32.90 1.51 -9.44
C PRO A 520 31.53 1.61 -8.77
N GLU A 521 31.53 1.83 -7.46
CA GLU A 521 30.31 2.24 -6.76
C GLU A 521 29.76 3.53 -7.36
N GLY A 522 28.44 3.66 -7.39
CA GLY A 522 27.73 4.70 -8.13
C GLY A 522 27.34 4.34 -9.56
N ALA A 523 27.96 3.33 -10.17
CA ALA A 523 27.57 2.90 -11.51
C ALA A 523 26.12 2.37 -11.53
N ARG A 524 25.39 2.63 -12.63
CA ARG A 524 24.02 2.14 -12.83
C ARG A 524 24.01 0.96 -13.80
N ILE A 525 23.52 -0.18 -13.35
CA ILE A 525 23.31 -1.38 -14.15
C ILE A 525 21.83 -1.46 -14.54
N GLN A 526 21.53 -1.92 -15.74
CA GLN A 526 20.18 -2.13 -16.24
C GLN A 526 20.04 -3.56 -16.77
N LEU A 527 18.89 -4.20 -16.51
CA LEU A 527 18.53 -5.41 -17.25
C LEU A 527 18.08 -5.02 -18.65
N ASN A 528 18.54 -5.73 -19.68
CA ASN A 528 18.20 -5.47 -21.07
C ASN A 528 16.68 -5.23 -21.25
N PRO A 529 16.23 -4.03 -21.65
CA PRO A 529 14.80 -3.69 -21.74
C PRO A 529 14.07 -4.47 -22.84
N ASP A 530 14.80 -5.06 -23.80
CA ASP A 530 14.23 -5.89 -24.85
C ASP A 530 14.09 -7.37 -24.42
N LEU A 531 14.61 -7.74 -23.24
CA LEU A 531 14.45 -9.10 -22.70
C LEU A 531 12.98 -9.37 -22.36
N ASP A 532 12.44 -10.46 -22.89
CA ASP A 532 11.11 -10.94 -22.51
C ASP A 532 11.17 -11.59 -21.12
N VAL A 533 10.89 -10.80 -20.09
CA VAL A 533 10.90 -11.25 -18.69
C VAL A 533 9.92 -12.41 -18.45
N ASP A 534 8.78 -12.44 -19.14
CA ASP A 534 7.77 -13.48 -18.95
C ASP A 534 8.27 -14.85 -19.48
N SER A 535 9.27 -14.85 -20.38
CA SER A 535 9.91 -16.06 -20.90
C SER A 535 10.89 -16.72 -19.93
N LEU A 536 11.32 -16.00 -18.88
CA LEU A 536 12.31 -16.48 -17.91
C LEU A 536 11.72 -17.49 -16.92
N GLY A 537 10.40 -17.60 -16.83
CA GLY A 537 9.73 -18.49 -15.87
C GLY A 537 9.86 -18.05 -14.40
N LEU A 538 10.21 -16.78 -14.17
CA LEU A 538 10.27 -16.18 -12.83
C LEU A 538 8.90 -16.25 -12.14
N ASN A 539 8.91 -16.35 -10.82
CA ASN A 539 7.69 -16.16 -10.05
C ASN A 539 7.24 -14.69 -10.09
N ARG A 540 6.10 -14.37 -9.46
CA ARG A 540 5.55 -13.01 -9.49
C ARG A 540 6.55 -11.98 -8.96
N THR A 541 7.21 -12.27 -7.84
CA THR A 541 8.17 -11.35 -7.21
C THR A 541 9.40 -11.12 -8.07
N GLY A 542 9.98 -12.20 -8.61
CA GLY A 542 11.08 -12.12 -9.57
C GLY A 542 10.72 -11.30 -10.82
N THR A 543 9.50 -11.48 -11.34
CA THR A 543 8.99 -10.72 -12.50
C THR A 543 8.89 -9.22 -12.20
N ILE A 544 8.44 -8.84 -11.00
CA ILE A 544 8.32 -7.45 -10.56
C ILE A 544 9.71 -6.80 -10.50
N ILE A 545 10.67 -7.49 -9.86
CA ILE A 545 12.03 -6.99 -9.68
C ILE A 545 12.77 -6.92 -11.03
N ALA A 546 12.62 -7.92 -11.89
CA ALA A 546 13.19 -7.90 -13.24
C ALA A 546 12.67 -6.71 -14.07
N ARG A 547 11.38 -6.40 -14.00
CA ARG A 547 10.82 -5.22 -14.68
C ARG A 547 11.34 -3.91 -14.10
N ALA A 548 11.53 -3.83 -12.78
CA ALA A 548 12.17 -2.68 -12.15
C ALA A 548 13.62 -2.51 -12.61
N LEU A 549 14.38 -3.60 -12.74
CA LEU A 549 15.73 -3.60 -13.31
C LEU A 549 15.76 -3.17 -14.79
N GLN A 550 14.70 -3.43 -15.56
CA GLN A 550 14.57 -2.92 -16.93
C GLN A 550 14.26 -1.43 -16.97
N GLU A 551 13.30 -0.96 -16.17
CA GLU A 551 12.79 0.41 -16.24
C GLU A 551 13.67 1.42 -15.49
N TYR A 552 14.16 1.04 -14.31
CA TYR A 552 14.94 1.91 -13.42
C TYR A 552 16.36 1.40 -13.17
N GLY A 553 16.66 0.12 -13.40
CA GLY A 553 17.99 -0.44 -13.13
C GLY A 553 18.35 -0.45 -11.64
N ALA A 554 19.63 -0.68 -11.35
CA ALA A 554 20.19 -0.71 -10.01
C ALA A 554 21.51 0.06 -9.92
N PHE A 555 21.73 0.79 -8.83
CA PHE A 555 23.01 1.42 -8.52
C PHE A 555 23.89 0.50 -7.68
N ILE A 556 25.18 0.45 -8.01
CA ILE A 556 26.17 -0.24 -7.18
C ILE A 556 26.42 0.59 -5.92
N GLY A 557 26.08 0.05 -4.75
CA GLY A 557 26.05 0.78 -3.50
C GLY A 557 26.91 0.25 -2.38
N ASP A 558 27.45 -0.97 -2.52
CA ASP A 558 28.24 -1.63 -1.47
C ASP A 558 29.11 -2.75 -2.04
N ASN A 559 30.20 -3.06 -1.34
CA ASN A 559 30.93 -4.31 -1.48
C ASN A 559 30.22 -5.46 -0.74
N SER A 560 30.14 -6.65 -1.35
CA SER A 560 29.69 -7.87 -0.67
C SER A 560 30.45 -9.11 -1.15
N ASP A 561 30.08 -10.31 -0.70
CA ASP A 561 30.63 -11.59 -1.18
C ASP A 561 29.77 -12.21 -2.32
N GLY A 562 28.91 -11.41 -2.95
CA GLY A 562 27.91 -11.85 -3.93
C GLY A 562 27.27 -10.73 -4.76
N LEU A 563 26.26 -11.09 -5.58
CA LEU A 563 25.44 -10.13 -6.32
C LEU A 563 24.06 -10.01 -5.68
N SER A 564 23.90 -9.07 -4.76
CA SER A 564 22.66 -8.97 -3.99
C SER A 564 21.91 -7.68 -4.26
N ILE A 565 20.58 -7.76 -4.23
CA ILE A 565 19.69 -6.61 -4.13
C ILE A 565 19.13 -6.56 -2.71
N TYR A 566 19.06 -5.35 -2.15
CA TYR A 566 18.56 -5.14 -0.81
C TYR A 566 17.03 -5.13 -0.79
N VAL A 567 16.45 -5.96 0.08
CA VAL A 567 15.02 -5.94 0.42
C VAL A 567 14.89 -5.29 1.79
N GLU A 568 13.74 -4.70 2.09
CA GLU A 568 13.37 -4.34 3.46
C GLU A 568 13.43 -5.57 4.38
N GLY A 569 14.01 -5.39 5.57
CA GLY A 569 14.33 -6.51 6.46
C GLY A 569 13.14 -7.33 6.93
N ARG A 570 13.12 -8.61 6.55
CA ARG A 570 12.09 -9.60 6.94
C ARG A 570 12.14 -9.97 8.43
N TYR A 571 13.30 -9.84 9.10
CA TYR A 571 13.47 -10.11 10.54
C TYR A 571 13.77 -8.84 11.36
N ALA A 572 12.74 -8.02 11.57
CA ALA A 572 12.87 -6.84 12.43
C ALA A 572 11.72 -6.65 13.43
N LYS A 573 10.81 -7.62 13.62
CA LYS A 573 9.52 -7.38 14.31
C LYS A 573 8.88 -6.05 13.85
N SER A 574 9.07 -5.69 12.58
CA SER A 574 8.22 -4.70 11.95
C SER A 574 6.84 -5.35 11.94
N PRO A 575 5.78 -4.71 12.49
CA PRO A 575 4.46 -5.33 12.67
C PRO A 575 3.87 -5.93 11.38
N GLU A 576 4.44 -5.56 10.23
CA GLU A 576 4.00 -5.85 8.88
C GLU A 576 4.40 -7.25 8.39
N TRP A 577 5.58 -7.73 8.81
CA TRP A 577 6.16 -9.02 8.42
C TRP A 577 5.96 -10.12 9.47
N GLU A 578 5.39 -9.79 10.64
CA GLU A 578 5.24 -10.70 11.78
C GLU A 578 4.35 -11.92 11.48
N ASN A 579 3.50 -11.84 10.45
CA ASN A 579 2.69 -12.97 9.96
C ASN A 579 3.46 -13.91 9.01
N ASP A 580 4.52 -13.46 8.33
CA ASP A 580 5.29 -14.27 7.37
C ASP A 580 6.38 -15.13 8.05
N ALA A 581 6.63 -14.90 9.34
CA ALA A 581 7.65 -15.59 10.14
C ALA A 581 7.11 -16.80 10.93
N THR A 582 5.78 -16.96 11.04
CA THR A 582 5.17 -18.00 11.90
C THR A 582 4.21 -18.97 11.20
N GLY A 583 3.99 -18.83 9.88
CA GLY A 583 3.33 -19.84 9.05
C GLY A 583 3.02 -19.37 7.63
N GLU A 584 3.26 -20.26 6.65
CA GLU A 584 2.96 -20.15 5.19
C GLU A 584 3.99 -19.37 4.34
N GLU A 585 4.04 -19.72 3.04
CA GLU A 585 5.12 -19.41 2.07
C GLU A 585 5.44 -17.90 1.98
N SER A 586 6.72 -17.57 1.88
CA SER A 586 7.16 -16.18 1.77
C SER A 586 6.71 -15.53 0.48
N ILE A 587 6.25 -14.28 0.55
CA ILE A 587 5.99 -13.45 -0.64
C ILE A 587 7.28 -13.00 -1.35
N ILE A 588 8.44 -13.12 -0.69
CA ILE A 588 9.75 -12.77 -1.24
C ILE A 588 10.83 -13.72 -0.71
N SER A 589 11.54 -14.40 -1.59
CA SER A 589 12.62 -15.32 -1.23
C SER A 589 13.95 -14.87 -1.81
N MET A 590 15.05 -15.31 -1.19
CA MET A 590 16.41 -15.05 -1.68
C MET A 590 16.56 -15.45 -3.15
N GLU A 591 15.87 -16.52 -3.55
CA GLU A 591 15.99 -17.16 -4.85
C GLU A 591 15.11 -16.58 -5.97
N ASP A 592 14.22 -15.63 -5.67
CA ASP A 592 13.17 -15.18 -6.62
C ASP A 592 13.73 -14.60 -7.92
N ILE A 593 14.99 -14.17 -7.93
CA ILE A 593 15.66 -13.54 -9.08
C ILE A 593 16.84 -14.34 -9.64
N ASN A 594 17.07 -15.58 -9.16
CA ASN A 594 18.23 -16.38 -9.58
C ASN A 594 18.28 -16.67 -11.08
N ASP A 595 17.11 -16.76 -11.73
CA ASP A 595 16.98 -17.10 -13.14
C ASP A 595 17.09 -15.86 -14.05
N ILE A 596 17.36 -14.66 -13.50
CA ILE A 596 17.72 -13.49 -14.30
C ILE A 596 19.13 -13.70 -14.87
N PRO A 597 19.29 -13.73 -16.20
CA PRO A 597 20.59 -13.98 -16.82
C PRO A 597 21.52 -12.76 -16.69
N LEU A 598 22.73 -12.98 -16.16
CA LEU A 598 23.73 -11.93 -15.94
C LEU A 598 24.23 -11.32 -17.25
N ASP A 599 24.34 -12.12 -18.31
CA ASP A 599 24.72 -11.67 -19.66
C ASP A 599 23.69 -10.72 -20.33
N GLN A 600 22.51 -10.53 -19.72
CA GLN A 600 21.53 -9.54 -20.12
C GLN A 600 21.64 -8.24 -19.31
N LEU A 601 22.55 -8.15 -18.35
CA LEU A 601 22.85 -6.90 -17.66
C LEU A 601 23.74 -6.01 -18.53
N ARG A 602 23.59 -4.70 -18.37
CA ARG A 602 24.44 -3.71 -19.03
C ARG A 602 24.73 -2.53 -18.11
N VAL A 603 25.97 -2.03 -18.15
CA VAL A 603 26.39 -0.84 -17.42
C VAL A 603 26.08 0.39 -18.29
N LEU A 604 25.31 1.33 -17.75
CA LEU A 604 25.04 2.60 -18.45
C LEU A 604 26.30 3.47 -18.51
N GLU A 605 26.40 4.39 -19.48
CA GLU A 605 27.52 5.33 -19.60
C GLU A 605 27.76 6.02 -18.26
N MET A 606 28.96 5.84 -17.71
CA MET A 606 29.31 6.38 -16.40
C MET A 606 29.87 7.81 -16.53
N GLY A 607 29.76 8.57 -15.45
CA GLY A 607 30.44 9.86 -15.32
C GLY A 607 31.95 9.72 -15.12
N GLU A 608 32.60 10.85 -14.81
CA GLU A 608 34.02 10.84 -14.44
C GLU A 608 34.25 10.03 -13.16
N LEU A 609 35.35 9.27 -13.12
CA LEU A 609 35.82 8.64 -11.89
C LEU A 609 36.27 9.72 -10.90
N LEU A 610 35.71 9.66 -9.71
CA LEU A 610 35.94 10.56 -8.60
C LEU A 610 36.77 9.86 -7.52
N THR A 611 37.41 10.66 -6.68
CA THR A 611 38.06 10.20 -5.45
C THR A 611 37.58 11.09 -4.31
N ASN A 612 37.43 10.56 -3.10
CA ASN A 612 37.16 11.40 -1.94
C ASN A 612 38.50 11.88 -1.33
N PRO A 613 38.90 13.15 -1.53
CA PRO A 613 40.21 13.63 -1.08
C PRO A 613 40.32 13.70 0.44
N TYR A 614 39.21 13.56 1.17
CA TYR A 614 39.14 13.67 2.62
C TYR A 614 39.33 12.35 3.36
N LEU A 615 39.20 11.20 2.68
CA LEU A 615 39.23 9.86 3.28
C LEU A 615 40.59 9.13 3.11
N LYS A 616 41.67 9.91 2.91
CA LYS A 616 43.03 9.37 2.65
C LYS A 616 43.74 8.80 3.87
#